data_AF-A0A2P2ITX2-F1
#
_entry.id   AF-A0A2P2ITX2-F1
#
_cell.length_a   1.000
_cell.length_b   1.000
_cell.length_c   1.000
_cell.angle_alpha   90.00
_cell.angle_beta   90.00
_cell.angle_gamma   90.00
#
_symmetry.space_group_name_H-M   'P 1'
#
loop_
_entity.id
_entity.type
_entity.pdbx_description
1 polymer ?
#
loop_
_entity_poly.entity_id
_entity_poly.type
_entity_poly.pdbx_seq_one_letter_code
_entity_poly.pdbx_strand_id
1 'polypeptide(L)'
;MEDVFVAILSMLLVALLIPLYLWKRRHDSRSRDGHDEQQEGQAPRREAVVRSAGTRRMRRRPAAGGASSSRTTAEAFGEDNVNESDDEAGAGEYYEAKASKKKEKKRQEREAQRQAEEATRESRQTKQDRYSEMRRRKDEEREAKERMLEEEAKAQKAKEEEAAALELEKWKGEFSVDAEGMTEIDAQEGNQDLLSDFVEYIKKQKCMPLEDLAAEFKLRTQECINRITSLESMGMC
;
A
#
# COMPACT_ATOMS: atom_id res chain seq x y z
N MET A 1 35.49 7.97 -32.34
CA MET A 1 34.58 7.09 -31.58
C MET A 1 34.60 7.42 -30.09
N GLU A 2 35.74 7.80 -29.53
CA GLU A 2 35.90 8.20 -28.13
C GLU A 2 34.98 9.37 -27.72
N ASP A 3 34.83 10.41 -28.54
CA ASP A 3 33.93 11.55 -28.23
C ASP A 3 32.46 11.15 -28.10
N VAL A 4 32.03 10.16 -28.89
CA VAL A 4 30.66 9.61 -28.82
C VAL A 4 30.47 8.81 -27.54
N PHE A 5 31.48 8.03 -27.14
CA PHE A 5 31.44 7.33 -25.84
C PHE A 5 31.44 8.30 -24.66
N VAL A 6 32.22 9.38 -24.69
CA VAL A 6 32.22 10.42 -23.65
C VAL A 6 30.85 11.13 -23.58
N ALA A 7 30.25 11.43 -24.72
CA ALA A 7 28.91 12.03 -24.77
C ALA A 7 27.84 11.09 -24.17
N ILE A 8 27.88 9.79 -24.51
CA ILE A 8 26.95 8.79 -23.97
C ILE A 8 27.14 8.60 -22.46
N LEU A 9 28.39 8.52 -21.99
CA LEU A 9 28.71 8.39 -20.57
C LEU A 9 28.25 9.61 -19.77
N SER A 10 28.44 10.83 -20.30
CA SER A 10 27.97 12.05 -19.63
C SER A 10 26.44 12.12 -19.56
N MET A 11 25.73 11.70 -20.61
CA MET A 11 24.26 11.61 -20.63
C MET A 11 23.75 10.61 -19.59
N LEU A 12 24.36 9.42 -19.49
CA LEU A 12 24.00 8.42 -18.49
C LEU A 12 24.25 8.92 -17.06
N LEU A 13 25.37 9.62 -16.84
CA LEU A 13 25.73 10.17 -15.54
C LEU A 13 24.69 11.22 -15.10
N VAL A 14 24.30 12.13 -16.00
CA VAL A 14 23.25 13.13 -15.74
C VAL A 14 21.89 12.45 -15.51
N ALA A 15 21.54 11.46 -16.32
CA ALA A 15 20.28 10.71 -16.20
C ALA A 15 20.19 9.94 -14.86
N LEU A 16 21.31 9.53 -14.27
CA LEU A 16 21.36 8.89 -12.95
C LEU A 16 21.37 9.91 -11.80
N LEU A 17 22.06 11.04 -11.96
CA LEU A 17 22.15 12.07 -10.91
C LEU A 17 20.85 12.84 -10.69
N ILE A 18 20.09 13.14 -11.74
CA ILE A 18 18.82 13.87 -11.63
C ILE A 18 17.80 13.15 -10.73
N PRO A 19 17.45 11.87 -10.93
CA PRO A 19 16.51 11.16 -10.07
C PRO A 19 17.06 10.98 -8.66
N LEU A 20 18.35 10.71 -8.49
CA LEU A 20 18.98 10.60 -7.16
C LEU A 20 18.93 11.92 -6.39
N TYR A 21 19.16 13.05 -7.05
CA TYR A 21 19.08 14.37 -6.43
C TYR A 21 17.64 14.71 -6.03
N LEU A 22 16.66 14.39 -6.87
CA LEU A 22 15.24 14.58 -6.55
C LEU A 22 14.79 13.66 -5.40
N TRP A 23 15.30 12.43 -5.35
CA TRP A 23 15.02 11.48 -4.28
C TRP A 23 15.63 11.91 -2.95
N LYS A 24 16.89 12.37 -2.96
CA LYS A 24 17.56 12.93 -1.77
C LYS A 24 16.83 14.17 -1.24
N ARG A 25 16.41 15.09 -2.12
CA ARG A 25 15.67 16.29 -1.71
C ARG A 25 14.31 15.96 -1.07
N ARG A 26 13.62 14.94 -1.57
CA ARG A 26 12.39 14.41 -0.95
C ARG A 26 12.68 13.72 0.39
N HIS A 27 13.77 12.98 0.50
CA HIS A 27 14.17 12.31 1.73
C HIS A 27 14.54 13.31 2.84
N ASP A 28 15.32 14.35 2.53
CA ASP A 28 15.68 15.41 3.49
C ASP A 28 14.44 16.21 3.94
N SER A 29 13.43 16.36 3.09
CA SER A 29 12.15 16.98 3.46
C SER A 29 11.35 16.11 4.44
N ARG A 30 11.46 14.78 4.31
CA ARG A 30 10.77 13.79 5.16
C ARG A 30 11.44 13.63 6.52
N SER A 31 12.77 13.75 6.59
CA SER A 31 13.50 13.76 7.87
C SER A 31 13.24 15.02 8.70
N ARG A 32 12.78 16.12 8.08
CA ARG A 32 12.43 17.35 8.79
C ARG A 32 11.01 17.34 9.38
N ASP A 33 10.13 16.50 8.84
CA ASP A 33 8.76 16.27 9.33
C ASP A 33 8.69 15.13 10.37
N GLY A 34 9.67 14.22 10.38
CA GLY A 34 9.71 13.06 11.29
C GLY A 34 10.25 13.32 12.70
N HIS A 35 10.68 14.55 13.02
CA HIS A 35 11.22 14.89 14.35
C HIS A 35 10.15 15.41 15.34
N ASP A 36 8.91 15.68 14.89
CA ASP A 36 7.83 16.14 15.77
C ASP A 36 6.82 15.04 16.19
N GLU A 37 6.91 13.82 15.64
CA GLU A 37 5.94 12.74 15.93
C GLU A 37 6.38 11.69 16.97
N GLN A 38 7.54 11.85 17.63
CA GLN A 38 8.04 10.85 18.60
C GLN A 38 7.61 11.06 20.06
N GLN A 39 6.67 11.95 20.36
CA GLN A 39 6.22 12.19 21.72
C GLN A 39 4.70 12.09 21.87
N GLU A 40 4.10 10.96 21.48
CA GLU A 40 2.83 10.51 22.08
C GLU A 40 2.54 9.04 21.73
N GLY A 41 3.09 8.14 22.54
CA GLY A 41 2.83 6.71 22.47
C GLY A 41 2.63 6.11 23.85
N GLN A 42 1.39 6.15 24.37
CA GLN A 42 0.94 5.13 25.33
C GLN A 42 -0.55 4.82 25.16
N ALA A 43 -0.80 3.54 24.85
CA ALA A 43 -2.06 2.95 24.44
C ALA A 43 -3.18 2.96 25.50
N PRO A 44 -4.40 2.51 25.15
CA PRO A 44 -4.79 1.25 25.77
C PRO A 44 -5.45 0.22 24.85
N ARG A 45 -5.00 -1.01 25.12
CA ARG A 45 -5.61 -2.33 24.91
C ARG A 45 -7.06 -2.40 25.44
N ARG A 46 -8.02 -2.81 24.62
CA ARG A 46 -8.77 -4.09 24.74
C ARG A 46 -10.07 -4.10 23.94
N GLU A 47 -10.29 -5.26 23.34
CA GLU A 47 -11.48 -5.71 22.62
C GLU A 47 -12.76 -5.68 23.45
N ALA A 48 -13.85 -5.64 22.68
CA ALA A 48 -15.09 -6.39 22.84
C ALA A 48 -16.35 -5.56 23.12
N VAL A 49 -17.38 -6.01 22.41
CA VAL A 49 -18.81 -5.76 22.60
C VAL A 49 -19.43 -4.68 21.72
N VAL A 50 -19.92 -5.17 20.58
CA VAL A 50 -21.15 -4.76 19.91
C VAL A 50 -22.15 -4.14 20.88
N ARG A 51 -22.57 -2.89 20.67
CA ARG A 51 -23.93 -2.46 20.98
C ARG A 51 -24.34 -1.18 20.27
N SER A 52 -25.45 -1.36 19.58
CA SER A 52 -26.34 -0.36 19.02
C SER A 52 -26.95 0.55 20.09
N ALA A 53 -27.45 1.68 19.57
CA ALA A 53 -28.56 2.46 20.09
C ALA A 53 -28.34 3.36 21.31
N GLY A 54 -28.89 4.57 21.16
CA GLY A 54 -29.67 5.15 22.24
C GLY A 54 -28.94 6.19 23.06
N THR A 55 -28.96 7.41 22.53
CA THR A 55 -28.95 8.63 23.32
C THR A 55 -29.93 8.51 24.50
N ARG A 56 -29.43 8.51 25.75
CA ARG A 56 -30.26 8.82 26.92
C ARG A 56 -29.58 9.81 27.85
N ARG A 57 -30.32 10.90 28.02
CA ARG A 57 -30.13 12.06 28.87
C ARG A 57 -30.10 11.63 30.34
N MET A 58 -29.28 12.29 31.16
CA MET A 58 -29.63 12.54 32.56
C MET A 58 -29.10 13.92 32.96
N ARG A 59 -30.02 14.83 33.26
CA ARG A 59 -29.77 16.19 33.77
C ARG A 59 -30.53 16.30 35.10
N ARG A 60 -29.82 16.68 36.18
CA ARG A 60 -30.26 17.35 37.44
C ARG A 60 -29.12 17.12 38.45
N ARG A 61 -28.50 18.08 39.14
CA ARG A 61 -28.69 19.51 39.46
C ARG A 61 -27.31 20.05 39.94
N PRO A 62 -27.02 21.37 39.88
CA PRO A 62 -25.76 21.94 40.37
C PRO A 62 -25.88 22.47 41.82
N ALA A 63 -24.80 22.34 42.60
CA ALA A 63 -24.61 23.02 43.87
C ALA A 63 -23.48 24.06 43.72
N ALA A 64 -23.80 25.31 44.06
CA ALA A 64 -22.97 26.44 44.48
C ALA A 64 -21.59 26.69 43.81
N GLY A 65 -21.48 27.83 43.11
CA GLY A 65 -20.23 28.58 42.95
C GLY A 65 -20.04 29.25 41.59
N GLY A 66 -20.16 30.59 41.53
CA GLY A 66 -19.49 31.40 40.50
C GLY A 66 -20.36 31.98 39.37
N ALA A 67 -20.82 33.22 39.60
CA ALA A 67 -21.03 34.34 38.68
C ALA A 67 -21.36 34.15 37.17
N SER A 68 -22.48 34.81 36.80
CA SER A 68 -22.74 35.60 35.58
C SER A 68 -23.00 34.91 34.23
N SER A 69 -24.30 34.96 33.89
CA SER A 69 -24.88 35.38 32.61
C SER A 69 -24.52 34.64 31.32
N SER A 70 -25.45 33.77 30.90
CA SER A 70 -26.19 33.82 29.63
C SER A 70 -26.58 32.40 29.19
N ARG A 71 -27.88 32.10 29.19
CA ARG A 71 -28.39 30.91 28.49
C ARG A 71 -29.75 31.18 27.87
N THR A 72 -29.78 30.92 26.58
CA THR A 72 -30.93 30.93 25.68
C THR A 72 -31.84 29.73 25.93
N THR A 73 -33.15 29.99 25.85
CA THR A 73 -34.23 29.20 25.24
C THR A 73 -34.19 27.66 25.33
N ALA A 74 -35.21 27.07 25.99
CA ALA A 74 -36.07 26.03 25.39
C ALA A 74 -37.11 25.48 26.40
N GLU A 75 -38.36 25.84 26.12
CA GLU A 75 -39.60 25.04 26.21
C GLU A 75 -40.23 24.73 27.58
N ALA A 76 -41.30 25.48 27.85
CA ALA A 76 -42.44 25.04 28.65
C ALA A 76 -43.69 25.16 27.77
N PHE A 77 -44.15 24.03 27.21
CA PHE A 77 -45.56 23.86 26.88
C PHE A 77 -46.25 23.41 28.16
N GLY A 78 -47.04 24.31 28.73
CA GLY A 78 -47.95 24.07 29.82
C GLY A 78 -49.08 25.06 29.63
N GLU A 79 -50.28 24.52 29.53
CA GLU A 79 -51.53 25.19 29.22
C GLU A 79 -51.73 26.46 30.05
N ASP A 80 -52.17 27.54 29.42
CA ASP A 80 -53.11 28.44 30.09
C ASP A 80 -54.04 29.08 29.05
N ASN A 81 -55.13 28.37 28.79
CA ASN A 81 -56.35 28.98 28.32
C ASN A 81 -57.08 29.46 29.58
N VAL A 82 -56.85 30.70 30.00
CA VAL A 82 -57.79 31.40 30.88
C VAL A 82 -58.00 32.81 30.34
N ASN A 83 -59.16 32.91 29.71
CA ASN A 83 -59.93 34.13 29.54
C ASN A 83 -60.37 34.65 30.91
N GLU A 84 -59.99 35.87 31.29
CA GLU A 84 -60.72 36.71 32.25
C GLU A 84 -60.30 38.17 31.99
N SER A 85 -61.17 39.01 31.40
CA SER A 85 -62.13 39.93 32.08
C SER A 85 -61.42 40.86 33.06
N ASP A 86 -61.59 42.17 33.15
CA ASP A 86 -62.61 43.18 32.84
C ASP A 86 -61.85 44.53 32.94
N ASP A 87 -62.14 45.64 32.28
CA ASP A 87 -63.16 46.60 32.70
C ASP A 87 -63.18 47.81 31.71
N GLU A 88 -64.20 48.64 31.87
CA GLU A 88 -64.48 49.94 31.26
C GLU A 88 -65.20 49.97 29.89
N ALA A 89 -66.50 49.71 30.01
CA ALA A 89 -67.55 50.07 29.06
C ALA A 89 -67.50 51.56 28.68
N GLY A 90 -67.22 51.87 27.42
CA GLY A 90 -67.37 53.24 26.89
C GLY A 90 -66.95 53.54 25.45
N ALA A 91 -66.32 52.63 24.71
CA ALA A 91 -65.84 52.91 23.34
C ALA A 91 -65.76 51.66 22.43
N GLY A 92 -66.84 50.87 22.42
CA GLY A 92 -66.90 49.50 21.89
C GLY A 92 -66.40 49.27 20.46
N GLU A 93 -66.75 50.11 19.48
CA GLU A 93 -66.40 49.80 18.07
C GLU A 93 -64.98 50.22 17.64
N TYR A 94 -64.47 51.34 18.16
CA TYR A 94 -63.18 51.90 17.71
C TYR A 94 -61.97 51.13 18.27
N TYR A 95 -62.07 50.63 19.51
CA TYR A 95 -61.01 49.85 20.14
C TYR A 95 -60.96 48.41 19.60
N GLU A 96 -62.10 47.78 19.31
CA GLU A 96 -62.15 46.46 18.66
C GLU A 96 -61.56 46.48 17.24
N ALA A 97 -61.86 47.52 16.44
CA ALA A 97 -61.30 47.70 15.11
C ALA A 97 -59.78 47.93 15.11
N LYS A 98 -59.22 48.51 16.19
CA LYS A 98 -57.75 48.62 16.37
C LYS A 98 -57.13 47.33 16.87
N ALA A 99 -57.80 46.59 17.75
CA ALA A 99 -57.35 45.30 18.25
C ALA A 99 -57.30 44.24 17.13
N SER A 100 -58.29 44.21 16.23
CA SER A 100 -58.32 43.30 15.08
C SER A 100 -57.18 43.58 14.09
N LYS A 101 -56.93 44.86 13.75
CA LYS A 101 -55.79 45.28 12.92
C LYS A 101 -54.43 44.93 13.55
N LYS A 102 -54.29 45.00 14.87
CA LYS A 102 -53.07 44.59 15.61
C LYS A 102 -52.87 43.07 15.54
N LYS A 103 -53.94 42.28 15.67
CA LYS A 103 -53.92 40.82 15.55
C LYS A 103 -53.55 40.37 14.14
N GLU A 104 -54.07 41.05 13.12
CA GLU A 104 -53.74 40.78 11.71
C GLU A 104 -52.28 41.13 11.38
N LYS A 105 -51.78 42.28 11.83
CA LYS A 105 -50.35 42.64 11.70
C LYS A 105 -49.43 41.63 12.38
N LYS A 106 -49.76 41.17 13.59
CA LYS A 106 -49.01 40.13 14.30
C LYS A 106 -49.02 38.79 13.55
N ARG A 107 -50.13 38.45 12.88
CA ARG A 107 -50.22 37.25 12.04
C ARG A 107 -49.35 37.36 10.79
N GLN A 108 -49.40 38.51 10.11
CA GLN A 108 -48.57 38.80 8.93
C GLN A 108 -47.07 38.80 9.29
N GLU A 109 -46.67 39.37 10.43
CA GLU A 109 -45.29 39.34 10.91
C GLU A 109 -44.82 37.91 11.22
N ARG A 110 -45.67 37.08 11.84
CA ARG A 110 -45.36 35.66 12.10
C ARG A 110 -45.29 34.82 10.83
N GLU A 111 -46.08 35.15 9.81
CA GLU A 111 -46.01 34.51 8.48
C GLU A 111 -44.75 34.94 7.72
N ALA A 112 -44.39 36.23 7.75
CA ALA A 112 -43.15 36.73 7.19
C ALA A 112 -41.90 36.15 7.89
N GLN A 113 -41.94 35.99 9.21
CA GLN A 113 -40.85 35.35 9.96
C GLN A 113 -40.68 33.87 9.58
N ARG A 114 -41.78 33.14 9.41
CA ARG A 114 -41.74 31.73 8.95
C ARG A 114 -41.18 31.62 7.53
N GLN A 115 -41.60 32.48 6.62
CA GLN A 115 -41.06 32.50 5.25
C GLN A 115 -39.57 32.85 5.21
N ALA A 116 -39.13 33.80 6.04
CA ALA A 116 -37.71 34.14 6.15
C ALA A 116 -36.89 32.97 6.71
N GLU A 117 -37.41 32.27 7.74
CA GLU A 117 -36.76 31.09 8.31
C GLU A 117 -36.69 29.94 7.29
N GLU A 118 -37.78 29.64 6.59
CA GLU A 118 -37.83 28.63 5.52
C GLU A 118 -36.83 28.95 4.40
N ALA A 119 -36.79 30.19 3.91
CA ALA A 119 -35.82 30.61 2.90
C ALA A 119 -34.36 30.45 3.37
N THR A 120 -34.07 30.74 4.66
CA THR A 120 -32.72 30.50 5.20
C THR A 120 -32.38 29.02 5.34
N ARG A 121 -33.37 28.18 5.67
CA ARG A 121 -33.21 26.72 5.78
C ARG A 121 -32.99 26.09 4.40
N GLU A 122 -33.77 26.48 3.41
CA GLU A 122 -33.62 26.04 2.02
C GLU A 122 -32.29 26.49 1.43
N SER A 123 -31.84 27.72 1.70
CA SER A 123 -30.50 28.18 1.28
C SER A 123 -29.36 27.37 1.92
N ARG A 124 -29.53 26.92 3.17
CA ARG A 124 -28.55 26.05 3.85
C ARG A 124 -28.58 24.62 3.29
N GLN A 125 -29.77 24.08 3.05
CA GLN A 125 -29.94 22.74 2.49
C GLN A 125 -29.41 22.66 1.06
N THR A 126 -29.80 23.57 0.17
CA THR A 126 -29.30 23.63 -1.21
C THR A 126 -27.78 23.72 -1.30
N LYS A 127 -27.14 24.49 -0.41
CA LYS A 127 -25.67 24.54 -0.32
C LYS A 127 -25.11 23.19 0.13
N GLN A 128 -25.66 22.60 1.19
CA GLN A 128 -25.21 21.30 1.71
C GLN A 128 -25.37 20.19 0.66
N ASP A 129 -26.50 20.14 -0.04
CA ASP A 129 -26.80 19.17 -1.08
C ASP A 129 -25.81 19.32 -2.23
N ARG A 130 -25.57 20.55 -2.72
CA ARG A 130 -24.57 20.82 -3.75
C ARG A 130 -23.15 20.38 -3.35
N TYR A 131 -22.74 20.61 -2.09
CA TYR A 131 -21.45 20.13 -1.60
C TYR A 131 -21.38 18.60 -1.50
N SER A 132 -22.48 17.97 -1.09
CA SER A 132 -22.56 16.52 -0.99
C SER A 132 -22.52 15.85 -2.38
N GLU A 133 -23.23 16.40 -3.36
CA GLU A 133 -23.23 15.92 -4.74
C GLU A 133 -21.86 16.11 -5.40
N MET A 134 -21.21 17.27 -5.20
CA MET A 134 -19.85 17.50 -5.68
C MET A 134 -18.86 16.52 -5.08
N ARG A 135 -19.02 16.15 -3.80
CA ARG A 135 -18.17 15.17 -3.15
C ARG A 135 -18.39 13.77 -3.73
N ARG A 136 -19.64 13.35 -3.86
CA ARG A 136 -20.01 12.05 -4.47
C ARG A 136 -19.49 11.94 -5.89
N ARG A 137 -19.70 12.97 -6.72
CA ARG A 137 -19.20 12.98 -8.10
C ARG A 137 -17.67 12.88 -8.18
N LYS A 138 -16.95 13.53 -7.26
CA LYS A 138 -15.48 13.45 -7.21
C LYS A 138 -14.99 12.08 -6.73
N ASP A 139 -15.73 11.41 -5.86
CA ASP A 139 -15.43 10.06 -5.41
C ASP A 139 -15.70 9.04 -6.54
N GLU A 140 -16.84 9.17 -7.23
CA GLU A 140 -17.18 8.36 -8.41
C GLU A 140 -16.18 8.55 -9.56
N GLU A 141 -15.70 9.77 -9.82
CA GLU A 141 -14.66 10.03 -10.82
C GLU A 141 -13.32 9.40 -10.43
N ARG A 142 -12.96 9.39 -9.14
CA ARG A 142 -11.75 8.74 -8.65
C ARG A 142 -11.83 7.23 -8.79
N GLU A 143 -12.96 6.65 -8.39
CA GLU A 143 -13.21 5.21 -8.54
C GLU A 143 -13.24 4.78 -10.01
N ALA A 144 -13.81 5.59 -10.90
CA ALA A 144 -13.77 5.33 -12.34
C ALA A 144 -12.34 5.36 -12.90
N LYS A 145 -11.53 6.36 -12.49
CA LYS A 145 -10.12 6.44 -12.90
C LYS A 145 -9.28 5.29 -12.35
N GLU A 146 -9.51 4.89 -11.10
CA GLU A 146 -8.83 3.76 -10.49
C GLU A 146 -9.18 2.45 -11.20
N ARG A 147 -10.45 2.24 -11.54
CA ARG A 147 -10.86 1.06 -12.35
C ARG A 147 -10.23 1.04 -13.73
N MET A 148 -10.18 2.17 -14.44
CA MET A 148 -9.52 2.26 -15.74
C MET A 148 -8.02 1.92 -15.63
N LEU A 149 -7.33 2.46 -14.62
CA LEU A 149 -5.91 2.17 -14.39
C LEU A 149 -5.67 0.71 -13.97
N GLU A 150 -6.56 0.13 -13.17
CA GLU A 150 -6.47 -1.28 -12.78
C GLU A 150 -6.68 -2.22 -13.96
N GLU A 151 -7.65 -1.92 -14.84
CA GLU A 151 -7.88 -2.65 -16.08
C GLU A 151 -6.69 -2.54 -17.04
N GLU A 152 -6.12 -1.34 -17.21
CA GLU A 152 -4.90 -1.14 -18.01
C GLU A 152 -3.70 -1.89 -17.43
N ALA A 153 -3.51 -1.86 -16.11
CA ALA A 153 -2.43 -2.59 -15.44
C ALA A 153 -2.60 -4.11 -15.56
N LYS A 154 -3.83 -4.63 -15.46
CA LYS A 154 -4.12 -6.05 -15.68
C LYS A 154 -3.87 -6.44 -17.14
N ALA A 155 -4.25 -5.61 -18.09
CA ALA A 155 -4.01 -5.85 -19.51
C ALA A 155 -2.52 -5.82 -19.86
N GLN A 156 -1.73 -4.94 -19.24
CA GLN A 156 -0.27 -4.91 -19.40
C GLN A 156 0.38 -6.16 -18.81
N LYS A 157 -0.01 -6.56 -17.59
CA LYS A 157 0.49 -7.78 -16.95
C LYS A 157 0.18 -9.04 -17.77
N ALA A 158 -1.02 -9.14 -18.32
CA ALA A 158 -1.38 -10.27 -19.20
C ALA A 158 -0.50 -10.33 -20.45
N LYS A 159 -0.22 -9.16 -21.08
CA LYS A 159 0.69 -9.09 -22.24
C LYS A 159 2.13 -9.43 -21.89
N GLU A 160 2.61 -8.99 -20.72
CA GLU A 160 3.94 -9.32 -20.22
C GLU A 160 4.07 -10.80 -19.89
N GLU A 161 3.03 -11.42 -19.31
CA GLU A 161 2.99 -12.85 -19.02
C GLU A 161 2.94 -13.69 -20.31
N GLU A 162 2.16 -13.28 -21.31
CA GLU A 162 2.17 -13.91 -22.63
C GLU A 162 3.54 -13.78 -23.31
N ALA A 163 4.18 -12.61 -23.25
CA ALA A 163 5.52 -12.41 -23.80
C ALA A 163 6.56 -13.27 -23.07
N ALA A 164 6.52 -13.29 -21.73
CA ALA A 164 7.40 -14.11 -20.91
C ALA A 164 7.18 -15.61 -21.16
N ALA A 165 5.94 -16.06 -21.40
CA ALA A 165 5.65 -17.45 -21.73
C ALA A 165 6.25 -17.84 -23.10
N LEU A 166 6.15 -16.96 -24.10
CA LEU A 166 6.79 -17.16 -25.41
C LEU A 166 8.31 -17.14 -25.33
N GLU A 167 8.89 -16.27 -24.48
CA GLU A 167 10.33 -16.29 -24.21
C GLU A 167 10.73 -17.59 -23.51
N LEU A 168 9.98 -18.03 -22.52
CA LEU A 168 10.22 -19.28 -21.81
C LEU A 168 10.14 -20.48 -22.76
N GLU A 169 9.20 -20.50 -23.70
CA GLU A 169 9.11 -21.54 -24.73
C GLU A 169 10.33 -21.53 -25.68
N LYS A 170 10.79 -20.35 -26.12
CA LYS A 170 12.03 -20.23 -26.91
C LYS A 170 13.24 -20.76 -26.14
N TRP A 171 13.39 -20.36 -24.88
CA TRP A 171 14.50 -20.79 -24.03
C TRP A 171 14.40 -22.28 -23.70
N LYS A 172 13.20 -22.84 -23.57
CA LYS A 172 12.98 -24.30 -23.46
C LYS A 172 13.39 -25.04 -24.73
N GLY A 173 13.16 -24.45 -25.90
CA GLY A 173 13.60 -25.02 -27.18
C GLY A 173 15.12 -24.96 -27.35
N GLU A 174 15.76 -23.88 -26.89
CA GLU A 174 17.22 -23.72 -26.89
C GLU A 174 17.90 -24.56 -25.80
N PHE A 175 17.23 -24.76 -24.66
CA PHE A 175 17.63 -25.66 -23.59
C PHE A 175 17.11 -27.07 -23.90
N SER A 176 17.52 -27.64 -25.04
CA SER A 176 17.46 -29.09 -25.21
C SER A 176 18.37 -29.68 -24.15
N VAL A 177 17.77 -30.19 -23.08
CA VAL A 177 18.48 -31.02 -22.11
C VAL A 177 18.87 -32.26 -22.89
N ASP A 178 20.12 -32.32 -23.33
CA ASP A 178 20.73 -33.57 -23.75
C ASP A 178 20.51 -34.55 -22.60
N ALA A 179 19.63 -35.53 -22.84
CA ALA A 179 19.46 -36.68 -21.97
C ALA A 179 20.69 -37.61 -22.02
N GLU A 180 21.82 -37.08 -22.48
CA GLU A 180 23.15 -37.66 -22.40
C GLU A 180 23.72 -37.26 -21.04
N GLY A 181 23.27 -37.97 -20.01
CA GLY A 181 24.18 -38.22 -18.90
C GLY A 181 25.49 -38.72 -19.50
N MET A 182 26.59 -38.05 -19.15
CA MET A 182 27.98 -38.45 -19.39
C MET A 182 28.05 -39.93 -19.76
N THR A 183 28.17 -40.22 -21.06
CA THR A 183 28.27 -41.61 -21.48
C THR A 183 29.49 -42.19 -20.76
N GLU A 184 29.33 -43.37 -20.14
CA GLU A 184 30.47 -44.07 -19.52
C GLU A 184 31.63 -44.25 -20.52
N ILE A 185 31.38 -44.10 -21.81
CA ILE A 185 32.34 -44.20 -22.91
C ILE A 185 33.38 -43.07 -22.88
N ASP A 186 33.00 -41.80 -22.73
CA ASP A 186 33.97 -40.68 -22.71
C ASP A 186 34.81 -40.67 -21.41
N ALA A 187 34.21 -41.07 -20.29
CA ALA A 187 34.96 -41.29 -19.05
C ALA A 187 35.89 -42.52 -19.16
N GLN A 188 35.49 -43.56 -19.89
CA GLN A 188 36.26 -44.79 -20.03
C GLN A 188 37.39 -44.70 -21.06
N GLU A 189 37.25 -43.90 -22.12
CA GLU A 189 38.37 -43.58 -23.03
C GLU A 189 39.45 -42.77 -22.30
N GLY A 190 39.07 -41.72 -21.56
CA GLY A 190 40.03 -40.97 -20.75
C GLY A 190 40.71 -41.82 -19.67
N ASN A 191 39.99 -42.77 -19.07
CA ASN A 191 40.56 -43.70 -18.08
C ASN A 191 41.46 -44.78 -18.72
N GLN A 192 41.17 -45.24 -19.94
CA GLN A 192 42.03 -46.18 -20.67
C GLN A 192 43.36 -45.52 -21.05
N ASP A 193 43.32 -44.28 -21.54
CA ASP A 193 44.52 -43.54 -21.94
C ASP A 193 45.47 -43.29 -20.74
N LEU A 194 44.90 -42.97 -19.58
CA LEU A 194 45.62 -42.82 -18.31
C LEU A 194 46.26 -44.14 -17.82
N LEU A 195 45.68 -45.30 -18.13
CA LEU A 195 46.25 -46.60 -17.76
C LEU A 195 47.39 -47.01 -18.70
N SER A 196 47.29 -46.72 -20.00
CA SER A 196 48.40 -46.93 -20.94
C SER A 196 49.61 -46.06 -20.58
N ASP A 197 49.38 -44.79 -20.26
CA ASP A 197 50.43 -43.87 -19.81
C ASP A 197 51.13 -44.36 -18.54
N PHE A 198 50.35 -44.90 -17.59
CA PHE A 198 50.88 -45.49 -16.36
C PHE A 198 51.81 -46.67 -16.63
N VAL A 199 51.41 -47.58 -17.54
CA VAL A 199 52.23 -48.75 -17.91
C VAL A 199 53.47 -48.34 -18.69
N GLU A 200 53.36 -47.41 -19.63
CA GLU A 200 54.50 -46.89 -20.37
C GLU A 200 55.54 -46.22 -19.48
N TYR A 201 55.08 -45.45 -18.51
CA TYR A 201 55.94 -44.73 -17.58
C TYR A 201 56.75 -45.71 -16.71
N ILE A 202 56.11 -46.77 -16.19
CA ILE A 202 56.79 -47.84 -15.44
C ILE A 202 57.79 -48.59 -16.35
N LYS A 203 57.43 -48.89 -17.59
CA LYS A 203 58.33 -49.58 -18.53
C LYS A 203 59.57 -48.75 -18.89
N LYS A 204 59.43 -47.42 -19.00
CA LYS A 204 60.54 -46.49 -19.25
C LYS A 204 61.51 -46.43 -18.06
N GLN A 205 61.00 -46.53 -16.83
CA GLN A 205 61.78 -46.40 -15.60
C GLN A 205 61.88 -47.72 -14.83
N LYS A 206 62.99 -48.45 -15.02
CA LYS A 206 63.20 -49.80 -14.47
C LYS A 206 63.11 -49.93 -12.94
N CYS A 207 63.37 -48.86 -12.18
CA CYS A 207 63.27 -48.88 -10.71
C CYS A 207 62.94 -47.47 -10.21
N MET A 208 61.78 -47.32 -9.57
CA MET A 208 61.28 -46.05 -9.05
C MET A 208 60.62 -46.26 -7.69
N PRO A 209 60.73 -45.30 -6.75
CA PRO A 209 59.97 -45.36 -5.51
C PRO A 209 58.48 -45.11 -5.78
N LEU A 210 57.61 -45.79 -5.02
CA LEU A 210 56.16 -45.72 -5.18
C LEU A 210 55.58 -44.33 -4.89
N GLU A 211 56.27 -43.53 -4.08
CA GLU A 211 55.88 -42.17 -3.75
C GLU A 211 55.99 -41.23 -4.97
N ASP A 212 57.03 -41.39 -5.77
CA ASP A 212 57.24 -40.57 -6.99
C ASP A 212 56.24 -40.94 -8.09
N LEU A 213 55.93 -42.24 -8.22
CA LEU A 213 54.88 -42.71 -9.14
C LEU A 213 53.50 -42.19 -8.73
N ALA A 214 53.22 -42.16 -7.43
CA ALA A 214 51.99 -41.60 -6.89
C ALA A 214 51.90 -40.09 -7.13
N ALA A 215 53.02 -39.37 -7.02
CA ALA A 215 53.10 -37.94 -7.28
C ALA A 215 52.83 -37.60 -8.76
N GLU A 216 53.40 -38.36 -9.70
CA GLU A 216 53.24 -38.13 -11.14
C GLU A 216 51.78 -38.28 -11.60
N PHE A 217 51.11 -39.35 -11.15
CA PHE A 217 49.71 -39.63 -11.51
C PHE A 217 48.69 -39.03 -10.53
N LYS A 218 49.16 -38.28 -9.52
CA LYS A 218 48.34 -37.66 -8.46
C LYS A 218 47.44 -38.66 -7.74
N LEU A 219 47.94 -39.87 -7.52
CA LEU A 219 47.24 -40.95 -6.84
C LEU A 219 47.74 -41.09 -5.40
N ARG A 220 46.97 -41.80 -4.58
CA ARG A 220 47.49 -42.25 -3.28
C ARG A 220 48.47 -43.41 -3.50
N THR A 221 49.54 -43.51 -2.72
CA THR A 221 50.52 -44.61 -2.81
C THR A 221 49.87 -46.00 -2.78
N GLN A 222 48.82 -46.17 -1.96
CA GLN A 222 48.05 -47.41 -1.90
C GLN A 222 47.31 -47.74 -3.21
N GLU A 223 46.84 -46.73 -3.93
CA GLU A 223 46.18 -46.91 -5.23
C GLU A 223 47.20 -47.31 -6.30
N CYS A 224 48.40 -46.75 -6.26
CA CYS A 224 49.50 -47.20 -7.12
C CYS A 224 49.84 -48.68 -6.87
N ILE A 225 49.93 -49.10 -5.61
CA ILE A 225 50.15 -50.51 -5.25
C ILE A 225 49.05 -51.39 -5.85
N ASN A 226 47.78 -51.04 -5.62
CA ASN A 226 46.65 -51.83 -6.13
C ASN A 226 46.65 -51.93 -7.66
N ARG A 227 46.98 -50.83 -8.36
CA ARG A 227 47.10 -50.81 -9.83
C ARG A 227 48.25 -51.68 -10.32
N ILE A 228 49.42 -51.61 -9.69
CA ILE A 228 50.59 -52.45 -10.03
C ILE A 228 50.26 -53.93 -9.82
N THR A 229 49.71 -54.31 -8.66
CA THR A 229 49.32 -55.70 -8.39
C THR A 229 48.30 -56.21 -9.39
N SER A 230 47.38 -55.35 -9.84
CA SER A 230 46.43 -55.69 -10.90
C SER A 230 47.15 -55.93 -12.24
N LEU A 231 48.12 -55.08 -12.60
CA LEU A 231 48.92 -55.22 -13.82
C LEU A 231 49.82 -56.46 -13.83
N GLU A 232 50.43 -56.80 -12.68
CA GLU A 232 51.19 -58.04 -12.48
C GLU A 232 50.29 -59.27 -12.65
N SER A 233 49.06 -59.23 -12.11
CA SER A 233 48.11 -60.33 -12.26
C SER A 233 47.65 -60.53 -13.71
N MET A 234 47.68 -59.47 -14.53
CA MET A 234 47.38 -59.50 -15.96
C MET A 234 48.62 -59.78 -16.84
N GLY A 235 49.82 -59.91 -16.24
CA GLY A 235 51.07 -60.18 -16.96
C GLY A 235 51.59 -59.02 -17.82
N MET A 236 51.18 -57.77 -17.50
CA MET A 236 51.53 -56.57 -18.26
C MET A 236 52.79 -55.85 -17.72
N CYS A 237 53.23 -56.24 -16.51
CA CYS A 237 54.41 -55.75 -15.79
C CYS A 237 55.16 -56.92 -15.15
#